data_AF-A0A970L1Q1-F1
#
_entry.id   AF-A0A970L1Q1-F1
#
_cell.length_a   1.000
_cell.length_b   1.000
_cell.length_c   1.000
_cell.angle_alpha   90.00
_cell.angle_beta   90.00
_cell.angle_gamma   90.00
#
_symmetry.space_group_name_H-M   'P 1'
#
loop_
_entity.id
_entity.type
_entity.pdbx_description
1 polymer ?
#
loop_
_entity_poly.entity_id
_entity_poly.type
_entity_poly.pdbx_seq_one_letter_code
_entity_poly.pdbx_strand_id
1 'polypeptide(L)'
;MRLAVKGAWVLENLRRLGSGAFYHLAYANTQVHPDLFERLKSRPPSHGRVDIYWIAREGFALHFAVGEVIAIHWFPEFVRVHFMILSVLDGDTVESIPWESDYMLLPSKPNSESSADAPDVP
;
A
#
# COMPACT_ATOMS: atom_id res chain seq x y z
N MET A 1 1.94 -0.43 -4.36
CA MET A 1 2.06 0.55 -3.25
C MET A 1 1.25 -0.01 -2.05
N ARG A 2 1.61 0.15 -0.76
CA ARG A 2 0.86 -0.47 0.38
C ARG A 2 0.18 0.51 1.34
N LEU A 3 -1.14 0.63 1.30
CA LEU A 3 -1.92 1.52 2.16
C LEU A 3 -2.27 0.82 3.47
N ALA A 4 -2.01 1.49 4.59
CA ALA A 4 -2.36 0.98 5.90
C ALA A 4 -3.66 1.62 6.40
N VAL A 5 -4.46 0.84 7.11
CA VAL A 5 -5.74 1.26 7.68
C VAL A 5 -5.81 0.76 9.12
N LYS A 6 -6.11 1.63 10.08
CA LYS A 6 -6.25 1.25 11.50
C LYS A 6 -7.72 1.07 11.94
N GLY A 7 -8.65 1.75 11.28
CA GLY A 7 -10.07 1.69 11.63
C GLY A 7 -10.79 0.50 10.99
N ALA A 8 -11.37 -0.39 11.79
CA ALA A 8 -12.17 -1.50 11.30
C ALA A 8 -13.38 -1.04 10.44
N TRP A 9 -13.92 0.15 10.72
CA TRP A 9 -15.00 0.76 9.94
C TRP A 9 -14.63 1.04 8.46
N VAL A 10 -13.36 1.25 8.15
CA VAL A 10 -12.90 1.43 6.76
C VAL A 10 -12.99 0.11 6.00
N LEU A 11 -12.73 -1.00 6.67
CA LEU A 11 -12.88 -2.35 6.13
C LEU A 11 -14.33 -2.60 5.70
N GLU A 12 -15.27 -2.28 6.59
CA GLU A 12 -16.71 -2.42 6.36
C GLU A 12 -17.18 -1.53 5.21
N ASN A 13 -16.70 -0.28 5.15
CA ASN A 13 -17.03 0.63 4.06
C ASN A 13 -16.52 0.13 2.71
N LEU A 14 -15.27 -0.33 2.64
CA LEU A 14 -14.71 -0.84 1.39
C LEU A 14 -15.45 -2.09 0.91
N ARG A 15 -15.82 -3.00 1.82
CA ARG A 15 -16.68 -4.16 1.52
C ARG A 15 -18.04 -3.77 0.98
N ARG A 16 -18.69 -2.77 1.61
CA ARG A 16 -20.01 -2.30 1.20
C ARG A 16 -19.98 -1.61 -0.17
N LEU A 17 -18.91 -0.87 -0.46
CA LEU A 17 -18.73 -0.16 -1.73
C LEU A 17 -18.42 -1.12 -2.87
N GLY A 18 -17.57 -2.12 -2.63
CA GLY A 18 -17.20 -3.13 -3.63
C GLY A 18 -16.32 -2.58 -4.77
N SER A 19 -16.12 -3.42 -5.79
CA SER A 19 -15.29 -3.10 -6.95
C SER A 19 -15.89 -1.97 -7.79
N GLY A 20 -15.03 -1.13 -8.38
CA GLY A 20 -15.39 0.01 -9.23
C GLY A 20 -15.71 1.30 -8.47
N ALA A 21 -15.91 1.22 -7.15
CA ALA A 21 -16.13 2.41 -6.34
C ALA A 21 -14.83 3.21 -6.10
N PHE A 22 -14.96 4.53 -5.98
CA PHE A 22 -13.86 5.41 -5.60
C PHE A 22 -13.79 5.59 -4.10
N TYR A 23 -12.58 5.56 -3.56
CA TYR A 23 -12.31 5.80 -2.16
C TYR A 23 -11.07 6.68 -1.99
N HIS A 24 -10.91 7.26 -0.80
CA HIS A 24 -9.67 7.96 -0.47
C HIS A 24 -9.24 7.68 0.96
N LEU A 25 -7.93 7.63 1.15
CA LEU A 25 -7.30 7.59 2.47
C LEU A 25 -6.43 8.81 2.63
N ALA A 26 -6.50 9.42 3.82
CA ALA A 26 -5.70 10.57 4.19
C ALA A 26 -4.79 10.21 5.34
N TYR A 27 -3.57 10.70 5.28
CA TYR A 27 -2.54 10.40 6.25
C TYR A 27 -1.75 11.65 6.61
N ALA A 28 -1.53 11.87 7.89
CA ALA A 28 -0.61 12.90 8.34
C ALA A 28 0.79 12.61 7.77
N ASN A 29 1.58 13.65 7.48
CA ASN A 29 2.92 13.48 6.93
C ASN A 29 3.82 12.62 7.82
N THR A 30 3.62 12.68 9.14
CA THR A 30 4.33 11.85 10.14
C THR A 30 4.00 10.37 10.07
N GLN A 31 2.93 10.00 9.36
CA GLN A 31 2.55 8.61 9.13
C GLN A 31 3.16 8.06 7.83
N VAL A 32 3.67 8.93 6.94
CA VAL A 32 4.26 8.57 5.64
C VAL A 32 5.73 8.27 5.81
N HIS A 33 6.18 7.14 5.25
CA HIS A 33 7.60 6.81 5.26
C HIS A 33 8.40 7.93 4.54
N PRO A 34 9.46 8.49 5.15
CA PRO A 34 10.18 9.65 4.59
C PRO A 34 10.70 9.42 3.17
N ASP A 35 11.31 8.26 2.90
CA ASP A 35 11.82 7.96 1.55
C ASP A 35 10.72 7.91 0.50
N LEU A 36 9.54 7.42 0.87
CA LEU A 36 8.41 7.42 -0.03
C LEU A 36 7.90 8.83 -0.25
N PHE A 37 7.80 9.63 0.80
CA PHE A 37 7.38 11.02 0.72
C PHE A 37 8.23 11.78 -0.31
N GLU A 38 9.56 11.64 -0.23
CA GLU A 38 10.49 12.24 -1.21
C GLU A 38 10.32 11.66 -2.62
N ARG A 39 10.14 10.34 -2.75
CA ARG A 39 9.91 9.69 -4.05
C ARG A 39 8.61 10.13 -4.72
N LEU A 40 7.53 10.22 -3.97
CA LEU A 40 6.22 10.59 -4.51
C LEU A 40 6.12 12.10 -4.79
N LYS A 41 6.88 12.95 -4.08
CA LYS A 41 7.04 14.37 -4.43
C LYS A 41 7.86 14.58 -5.69
N SER A 42 8.98 13.88 -5.82
CA SER A 42 9.87 14.01 -6.98
C SER A 42 9.31 13.38 -8.25
N ARG A 43 8.52 12.31 -8.13
CA ARG A 43 7.85 11.66 -9.25
C ARG A 43 6.47 11.13 -8.83
N PRO A 44 5.44 11.99 -8.81
CA PRO A 44 4.10 11.54 -8.47
C PRO A 44 3.64 10.49 -9.48
N PRO A 45 3.21 9.29 -9.02
CA PRO A 45 2.65 8.29 -9.92
C PRO A 45 1.35 8.87 -10.50
N SER A 46 1.25 8.88 -11.83
CA SER A 46 0.00 9.22 -12.52
C SER A 46 -1.06 8.16 -12.25
N HIS A 47 -0.67 6.88 -12.24
CA HIS A 47 -1.48 5.72 -11.89
C HIS A 47 -0.63 4.63 -11.26
N GLY A 48 -1.24 3.68 -10.54
CA GLY A 48 -0.51 2.51 -10.04
C GLY A 48 -1.29 1.64 -9.07
N ARG A 49 -1.02 0.33 -9.08
CA ARG A 49 -1.63 -0.63 -8.17
C ARG A 49 -1.31 -0.31 -6.71
N VAL A 50 -2.33 -0.38 -5.88
CA VAL A 50 -2.23 -0.24 -4.43
C VAL A 50 -2.87 -1.42 -3.71
N ASP A 51 -2.16 -1.97 -2.75
CA ASP A 51 -2.58 -3.07 -1.91
C ASP A 51 -2.92 -2.48 -0.53
N ILE A 52 -4.07 -2.85 0.03
CA ILE A 52 -4.67 -2.17 1.19
C ILE A 52 -4.70 -3.16 2.35
N TYR A 53 -4.09 -2.74 3.46
CA TYR A 53 -3.83 -3.56 4.63
C TYR A 53 -4.51 -2.97 5.86
N TRP A 54 -5.19 -3.81 6.62
CA TRP A 54 -5.76 -3.44 7.91
C TRP A 54 -4.81 -3.86 9.03
N ILE A 55 -4.29 -2.88 9.78
CA ILE A 55 -3.38 -3.10 10.90
C ILE A 55 -4.19 -3.59 12.11
N ALA A 56 -4.03 -4.86 12.46
CA ALA A 56 -4.58 -5.44 13.67
C ALA A 56 -3.76 -5.03 14.90
N ARG A 57 -4.34 -5.16 16.10
CA ARG A 57 -3.75 -4.69 17.38
C ARG A 57 -2.43 -5.37 17.79
N GLU A 58 -1.96 -6.36 17.04
CA GLU A 58 -0.82 -7.22 17.43
C GLU A 58 0.40 -7.10 16.51
N GLY A 59 0.54 -5.99 15.78
CA GLY A 59 1.69 -5.79 14.87
C GLY A 59 1.62 -6.66 13.62
N PHE A 60 0.43 -7.17 13.29
CA PHE A 60 0.13 -7.86 12.04
C PHE A 60 -0.83 -7.01 11.23
N ALA A 61 -0.71 -7.08 9.90
CA ALA A 61 -1.68 -6.50 9.01
C ALA A 61 -2.27 -7.53 8.05
N LEU A 62 -3.55 -7.35 7.77
CA LEU A 62 -4.34 -8.22 6.91
C LEU A 62 -4.53 -7.56 5.56
N HIS A 63 -4.06 -8.20 4.49
CA HIS A 63 -4.30 -7.75 3.12
C HIS A 63 -5.75 -7.98 2.75
N PHE A 64 -6.55 -6.93 2.54
CA PHE A 64 -8.00 -7.09 2.41
C PHE A 64 -8.60 -6.43 1.18
N ALA A 65 -7.86 -5.59 0.46
CA ALA A 65 -8.35 -5.00 -0.78
C ALA A 65 -7.20 -4.58 -1.69
N VAL A 66 -7.50 -4.53 -2.98
CA VAL A 66 -6.60 -4.04 -4.02
C VAL A 66 -7.31 -2.88 -4.71
N GLY A 67 -6.56 -1.84 -5.02
CA GLY A 67 -7.03 -0.68 -5.75
C GLY A 67 -6.05 -0.21 -6.82
N GLU A 68 -6.48 0.79 -7.56
CA GLU A 68 -5.68 1.54 -8.50
C GLU A 68 -5.67 3.02 -8.10
N VAL A 69 -4.47 3.59 -7.91
CA VAL A 69 -4.31 5.01 -7.62
C VAL A 69 -4.76 5.82 -8.83
N ILE A 70 -5.66 6.77 -8.55
CA ILE A 70 -6.18 7.72 -9.52
C ILE A 70 -5.50 9.08 -9.35
N ALA A 71 -5.25 9.48 -8.10
CA ALA A 71 -4.57 10.73 -7.80
C ALA A 71 -3.94 10.70 -6.41
N ILE A 72 -2.89 11.50 -6.21
CA ILE A 72 -2.31 11.78 -4.90
C ILE A 72 -2.30 13.29 -4.72
N HIS A 73 -2.93 13.77 -3.65
CA HIS A 73 -3.00 15.18 -3.31
C HIS A 73 -2.13 15.46 -2.09
N TRP A 74 -1.26 16.46 -2.21
CA TRP A 74 -0.37 16.91 -1.15
C TRP A 74 -0.94 18.16 -0.49
N PHE A 75 -1.08 18.11 0.82
CA PHE A 75 -1.42 19.25 1.66
C PHE A 75 -0.28 19.51 2.66
N PRO A 76 -0.22 20.69 3.29
CA PRO A 76 0.87 21.03 4.21
C PRO A 76 1.07 20.00 5.34
N GLU A 77 -0.01 19.43 5.87
CA GLU A 77 0.03 18.54 7.05
C GLU A 77 -0.24 17.06 6.72
N PHE A 78 -0.83 16.78 5.56
CA PHE A 78 -1.26 15.43 5.20
C PHE A 78 -1.19 15.17 3.69
N VAL A 79 -1.15 13.89 3.33
CA VAL A 79 -1.32 13.40 1.96
C VAL A 79 -2.65 12.69 1.84
N ARG A 80 -3.33 12.85 0.71
CA ARG A 80 -4.59 12.16 0.41
C ARG A 80 -4.45 11.35 -0.87
N VAL A 81 -4.58 10.04 -0.75
CA VAL A 81 -4.50 9.08 -1.86
C VAL A 81 -5.91 8.73 -2.31
N HIS A 82 -6.22 9.02 -3.58
CA HIS A 82 -7.48 8.65 -4.24
C HIS A 82 -7.25 7.39 -5.05
N PHE A 83 -8.12 6.41 -4.89
CA PHE A 83 -8.03 5.15 -5.62
C PHE A 83 -9.41 4.61 -5.99
N MET A 84 -9.45 3.84 -7.07
CA MET A 84 -10.57 2.99 -7.42
C MET A 84 -10.36 1.61 -6.79
N ILE A 85 -11.39 1.04 -6.19
CA ILE A 85 -11.35 -0.32 -5.64
C ILE A 85 -11.40 -1.30 -6.81
N LEU A 86 -10.38 -2.15 -6.94
CA LEU A 86 -10.35 -3.21 -7.95
C LEU A 86 -10.99 -4.48 -7.41
N SER A 87 -10.65 -4.87 -6.18
CA SER A 87 -11.20 -6.04 -5.52
C SER A 87 -11.15 -5.89 -4.01
N VAL A 88 -12.14 -6.46 -3.33
CA VAL A 88 -12.10 -6.68 -1.88
C VAL A 88 -11.89 -8.19 -1.67
N LEU A 89 -10.95 -8.53 -0.79
CA LEU A 89 -10.52 -9.89 -0.53
C LEU A 89 -11.35 -10.47 0.62
N ASP A 90 -11.90 -11.66 0.41
CA ASP A 90 -12.62 -12.42 1.41
C ASP A 90 -11.69 -13.37 2.17
N GLY A 91 -12.14 -13.80 3.36
CA GLY A 91 -11.35 -14.39 4.45
C GLY A 91 -10.34 -15.49 4.09
N ASP A 92 -10.54 -16.20 2.98
CA ASP A 92 -9.66 -17.29 2.53
C ASP A 92 -8.44 -16.80 1.73
N THR A 93 -8.43 -15.52 1.31
CA THR A 93 -7.38 -14.90 0.49
C THR A 93 -6.58 -13.83 1.24
N VAL A 94 -6.91 -13.63 2.52
CA VAL A 94 -6.32 -12.58 3.37
C VAL A 94 -5.00 -13.08 3.94
N GLU A 95 -3.90 -12.69 3.31
CA GLU A 95 -2.56 -12.89 3.87
C GLU A 95 -2.35 -12.00 5.09
N SER A 96 -1.96 -12.61 6.22
CA SER A 96 -1.46 -11.91 7.39
C SER A 96 0.05 -11.74 7.27
N ILE A 97 0.52 -10.50 7.36
CA ILE A 97 1.95 -10.19 7.31
C ILE A 97 2.37 -9.43 8.58
N PRO A 98 3.59 -9.66 9.09
CA PRO A 98 4.19 -8.75 10.07
C PRO A 98 4.13 -7.31 9.55
N TRP A 99 3.68 -6.39 10.40
CA TRP A 99 3.54 -4.99 10.07
C TRP A 99 4.32 -4.15 11.04
N GLU A 100 5.40 -3.57 10.55
CA GLU A 100 6.20 -2.65 11.34
C GLU A 100 5.50 -1.28 11.41
N SER A 101 5.59 -0.62 12.57
CA SER A 101 4.82 0.57 12.94
C SER A 101 5.06 1.80 12.05
N ASP A 102 6.16 1.83 11.31
CA ASP A 102 6.69 3.01 10.62
C ASP A 102 6.38 3.07 9.12
N TYR A 103 5.63 2.09 8.60
CA TYR A 103 5.59 1.84 7.17
C TYR A 103 4.24 2.21 6.59
N MET A 104 4.14 3.42 6.04
CA MET A 104 3.25 3.65 4.91
C MET A 104 4.06 3.60 3.62
N LEU A 105 3.71 2.59 2.80
CA LEU A 105 4.05 2.30 1.41
C LEU A 105 5.58 2.12 1.15
N LEU A 106 6.22 0.95 1.27
CA LEU A 106 6.07 -0.36 0.58
C LEU A 106 7.05 -1.38 1.24
N PRO A 107 6.90 -2.70 1.01
CA PRO A 107 7.79 -3.27 -0.02
C PRO A 107 7.04 -3.94 -1.18
N SER A 108 7.61 -3.85 -2.38
CA SER A 108 7.68 -5.02 -3.26
C SER A 108 9.13 -5.46 -3.24
N LYS A 109 9.45 -6.68 -2.81
CA LYS A 109 10.76 -7.33 -3.02
C LYS A 109 10.58 -8.87 -2.96
N PRO A 110 11.43 -9.70 -3.59
CA PRO A 110 12.74 -9.38 -4.18
C PRO A 110 12.88 -9.84 -5.65
N ASN A 111 13.80 -9.24 -6.41
CA ASN A 111 14.63 -10.03 -7.31
C ASN A 111 16.06 -9.88 -6.80
N SER A 112 16.40 -10.66 -5.78
CA SER A 112 17.79 -10.91 -5.41
C SER A 112 18.30 -12.01 -6.33
N GLU A 113 19.20 -11.60 -7.21
CA GLU A 113 20.36 -12.37 -7.68
C GLU A 113 20.10 -13.77 -8.26
N SER A 114 20.19 -13.85 -9.58
CA SER A 114 21.13 -14.80 -10.17
C SER A 114 22.42 -14.04 -10.47
N SER A 115 23.31 -13.92 -9.50
CA SER A 115 24.72 -13.67 -9.77
C SER A 115 25.55 -14.73 -9.09
N ALA A 116 26.12 -15.63 -9.88
CA ALA A 116 27.40 -16.25 -9.59
C ALA A 116 28.05 -16.63 -10.94
N ASP A 117 29.03 -15.81 -11.34
CA ASP A 117 30.37 -16.21 -11.78
C ASP A 117 30.70 -17.70 -11.62
N ALA A 118 31.47 -18.40 -12.43
CA ALA A 118 32.22 -18.23 -13.70
C ALA A 118 32.72 -19.71 -14.01
N PRO A 119 33.50 -20.07 -15.07
CA PRO A 119 34.67 -19.35 -15.53
C PRO A 119 34.85 -19.29 -17.06
N ASP A 120 35.74 -18.37 -17.40
CA ASP A 120 36.42 -18.22 -18.67
C ASP A 120 37.37 -19.39 -18.94
N VAL A 121 37.55 -19.66 -20.24
CA VAL A 121 38.63 -20.41 -20.96
C VAL A 121 38.76 -21.94 -20.76
N PRO A 122 39.26 -22.71 -21.74
CA PRO A 122 40.26 -22.38 -22.78
C PRO A 122 39.74 -21.95 -24.16
#